data_AF-A0A8K0GA05-F1
#
_entry.id   AF-A0A8K0GA05-F1
#
_cell.length_a   1.000
_cell.length_b   1.000
_cell.length_c   1.000
_cell.angle_alpha   90.00
_cell.angle_beta   90.00
_cell.angle_gamma   90.00
#
_symmetry.space_group_name_H-M   'P 1'
#
loop_
_entity.id
_entity.type
_entity.pdbx_description
1 polymer ?
#
loop_
_entity_poly.entity_id
_entity_poly.type
_entity_poly.pdbx_seq_one_letter_code
_entity_poly.pdbx_strand_id
1 'polypeptide(L)'
;MSLKELEFRNHVYKFYEENRALGKLYTYKHFLYDNVSKSTIYNIIQHFEKGLTVDRRNGSGCKAVKITPQKLRQIENLFENNDSVSLHTAARKYDVSPGYLCKTLKKKTKLRYRKKQTIPKRSDKQIALAKPKCNLLLSKFHHHDFILDDESYFT
;
A
#
# COMPACT_ATOMS: atom_id res chain seq x y z
N MET A 1 22.14 1.04 -0.32
CA MET A 1 23.56 1.41 -0.10
C MET A 1 24.23 1.31 -1.45
N SER A 2 25.07 2.27 -1.85
CA SER A 2 25.79 2.10 -3.12
C SER A 2 26.88 1.04 -2.93
N LEU A 3 27.14 0.21 -3.95
CA LEU A 3 28.15 -0.86 -3.88
C LEU A 3 29.53 -0.32 -3.44
N LYS A 4 29.89 0.86 -3.96
CA LYS A 4 31.15 1.57 -3.65
C LYS A 4 31.30 1.94 -2.18
N GLU A 5 30.21 2.34 -1.51
CA GLU A 5 30.25 2.72 -0.09
C GLU A 5 30.47 1.50 0.81
N LEU A 6 29.93 0.35 0.42
CA LEU A 6 30.07 -0.90 1.16
C LEU A 6 31.50 -1.44 1.02
N GLU A 7 32.03 -1.47 -0.20
CA GLU A 7 33.42 -1.84 -0.50
C GLU A 7 34.41 -0.98 0.27
N PHE A 8 34.20 0.34 0.31
CA PHE A 8 35.03 1.26 1.06
C PHE A 8 35.06 0.93 2.57
N ARG A 9 33.90 0.66 3.17
CA ARG A 9 33.84 0.32 4.61
C ARG A 9 34.50 -1.02 4.91
N ASN A 10 34.32 -2.02 4.04
CA ASN A 10 35.02 -3.30 4.13
C ASN A 10 36.54 -3.10 4.06
N HIS A 11 37.00 -2.22 3.16
CA HIS A 11 38.42 -1.89 3.05
C HIS A 11 38.96 -1.25 4.33
N VAL A 12 38.23 -0.30 4.92
CA VAL A 12 38.60 0.32 6.20
C VAL A 12 38.62 -0.71 7.34
N TYR A 13 37.65 -1.62 7.39
CA TYR A 13 37.59 -2.68 8.42
C TYR A 13 38.81 -3.59 8.33
N LYS A 14 39.09 -4.12 7.13
CA LYS A 14 40.23 -5.02 6.90
C LYS A 14 41.56 -4.34 7.24
N PHE A 15 41.77 -3.11 6.77
CA PHE A 15 42.99 -2.38 7.05
C PHE A 15 43.17 -2.07 8.55
N TYR A 16 42.08 -1.74 9.26
CA TYR A 16 42.14 -1.50 10.70
C TYR A 16 42.42 -2.77 11.51
N GLU A 17 41.86 -3.90 11.09
CA GLU A 17 42.10 -5.21 11.73
C GLU A 17 43.57 -5.63 11.62
N GLU A 18 44.16 -5.48 10.43
CA GLU A 18 45.58 -5.77 10.18
C GLU A 18 46.53 -4.84 10.96
N ASN A 19 46.12 -3.58 11.19
CA ASN A 19 46.97 -2.54 11.77
C ASN A 19 46.51 -2.09 13.17
N ARG A 20 45.81 -2.95 13.91
CA ARG A 20 45.14 -2.61 15.16
C ARG A 20 46.09 -2.01 16.22
N ALA A 21 47.34 -2.46 16.25
CA ALA A 21 48.36 -1.99 17.18
C ALA A 21 48.79 -0.52 16.95
N LEU A 22 48.71 -0.03 15.70
CA LEU A 22 49.13 1.33 15.32
C LEU A 22 48.06 2.40 15.62
N GLY A 23 46.85 1.96 15.92
CA GLY A 23 45.75 2.81 16.37
C GLY A 23 45.02 3.59 15.27
N LYS A 24 43.96 4.30 15.66
CA LYS A 24 42.99 4.92 14.74
C LYS A 24 43.60 6.00 13.83
N LEU A 25 44.58 6.73 14.34
CA LEU A 25 45.26 7.81 13.60
C LEU A 25 46.03 7.29 12.39
N TYR A 26 46.64 6.10 12.51
CA TYR A 26 47.37 5.46 11.41
C TYR A 26 46.43 5.09 10.25
N THR A 27 45.32 4.42 10.57
CA THR A 27 44.21 4.15 9.63
C THR A 27 43.75 5.39 8.89
N TYR A 28 43.48 6.48 9.60
CA TYR A 28 43.04 7.73 8.97
C TYR A 28 44.08 8.30 8.00
N LYS A 29 45.37 8.28 8.36
CA LYS A 29 46.44 8.77 7.48
C LYS A 29 46.53 7.99 6.17
N HIS A 30 46.27 6.68 6.21
CA HIS A 30 46.21 5.84 5.01
C HIS A 30 45.10 6.29 4.06
N PHE A 31 43.90 6.54 4.59
CA PHE A 31 42.72 6.98 3.84
C PHE A 31 42.65 8.50 3.60
N LEU A 32 43.72 9.25 3.90
CA LEU A 32 43.76 10.70 3.71
C LEU A 32 43.68 11.07 2.21
N TYR A 33 44.33 10.27 1.36
CA TYR A 33 44.34 10.47 -0.09
C TYR A 33 42.97 10.27 -0.75
N ASP A 34 42.07 9.53 -0.10
CA ASP A 34 40.72 9.26 -0.58
C ASP A 34 39.73 10.43 -0.30
N ASN A 35 40.22 11.56 0.24
CA ASN A 35 39.41 12.73 0.61
C ASN A 35 38.26 12.42 1.59
N VAL A 36 38.42 11.39 2.43
CA VAL A 36 37.43 11.02 3.44
C VAL A 36 37.73 11.71 4.77
N SER A 37 36.70 12.28 5.38
CA SER A 37 36.88 12.99 6.65
C SER A 37 37.30 12.06 7.79
N LYS A 38 38.17 12.56 8.68
CA LYS A 38 38.63 11.85 9.88
C LYS A 38 37.47 11.30 10.72
N SER A 39 36.40 12.09 10.87
CA SER A 39 35.20 11.71 11.62
C SER A 39 34.50 10.48 11.02
N THR A 40 34.45 10.39 9.68
CA THR A 40 33.85 9.24 8.99
C THR A 40 34.65 7.96 9.25
N ILE A 41 35.97 8.00 9.09
CA ILE A 41 36.84 6.85 9.38
C ILE A 41 36.71 6.41 10.84
N TYR A 42 36.71 7.37 11.77
CA TYR A 42 36.60 7.06 13.19
C TYR A 42 35.25 6.45 13.55
N ASN A 43 34.15 6.93 12.95
CA ASN A 43 32.83 6.35 13.13
C ASN A 43 32.76 4.92 12.57
N ILE A 44 33.40 4.65 11.43
CA ILE A 44 33.49 3.31 10.82
C ILE A 44 34.26 2.38 11.77
N ILE A 45 35.43 2.79 12.27
CA ILE A 45 36.23 2.02 13.24
C ILE A 45 35.45 1.79 14.54
N GLN A 46 34.77 2.81 15.06
CA GLN A 46 33.94 2.66 16.27
C GLN A 46 32.79 1.67 16.07
N HIS A 47 32.23 1.59 14.86
CA HIS A 47 31.21 0.61 14.50
C HIS A 47 31.77 -0.81 14.50
N PHE A 48 32.99 -0.99 13.97
CA PHE A 48 33.73 -2.25 14.00
C PHE A 48 34.07 -2.68 15.44
N GLU A 49 34.61 -1.78 16.26
CA GLU A 49 34.94 -2.04 17.68
C GLU A 49 33.72 -2.46 18.50
N LYS A 50 32.52 -1.99 18.13
CA LYS A 50 31.25 -2.38 18.75
C LYS A 50 30.71 -3.74 18.26
N GLY A 51 31.41 -4.42 17.35
CA GLY A 51 30.98 -5.70 16.76
C GLY A 51 29.74 -5.57 15.87
N LEU A 52 29.45 -4.37 15.35
CA LEU A 52 28.30 -4.15 14.47
C LEU A 52 28.67 -4.50 13.02
N THR A 53 27.67 -4.90 12.24
CA THR A 53 27.83 -5.19 10.80
C THR A 53 28.35 -3.98 10.03
N VAL A 54 29.05 -4.21 8.92
CA VAL A 54 29.55 -3.14 8.02
C VAL A 54 28.40 -2.27 7.48
N ASP A 55 27.21 -2.86 7.41
CA ASP A 55 26.02 -2.21 6.89
C ASP A 55 25.63 -0.97 7.69
N ARG A 56 25.34 0.11 6.97
CA ARG A 56 24.75 1.32 7.55
C ARG A 56 23.37 0.98 8.11
N ARG A 57 23.11 1.38 9.36
CA ARG A 57 21.75 1.37 9.92
C ARG A 57 20.82 2.20 9.02
N ASN A 58 19.69 1.61 8.65
CA ASN A 58 18.64 2.33 7.91
C ASN A 58 18.21 3.57 8.71
N GLY A 59 18.04 4.69 8.01
CA GLY A 59 17.63 5.94 8.64
C GLY A 59 16.27 5.79 9.34
N SER A 60 16.11 6.46 10.48
CA SER A 60 14.89 6.44 11.30
C SER A 60 13.76 7.33 10.75
N GLY A 61 13.81 7.72 9.47
CA GLY A 61 12.88 8.68 8.88
C GLY A 61 11.43 8.22 9.04
N CYS A 62 10.68 8.89 9.93
CA CYS A 62 9.27 8.62 10.13
C CYS A 62 8.45 9.38 9.08
N LYS A 63 7.61 8.67 8.33
CA LYS A 63 6.65 9.33 7.43
C LYS A 63 5.49 9.84 8.28
N ALA A 64 5.16 11.12 8.16
CA ALA A 64 3.99 11.71 8.81
C ALA A 64 2.72 10.93 8.43
N VAL A 65 2.04 10.36 9.44
CA VAL A 65 0.82 9.57 9.26
C VAL A 65 -0.38 10.51 9.26
N LYS A 66 -0.94 10.79 8.07
CA LYS A 66 -2.13 11.67 7.92
C LYS A 66 -3.44 11.03 8.39
N ILE A 67 -3.55 9.70 8.31
CA ILE A 67 -4.73 8.93 8.70
C ILE A 67 -4.35 7.92 9.78
N THR A 68 -4.95 8.08 10.97
CA THR A 68 -4.83 7.10 12.06
C THR A 68 -5.60 5.82 11.74
N PRO A 69 -5.24 4.67 12.34
CA PRO A 69 -5.96 3.41 12.12
C PRO A 69 -7.46 3.49 12.43
N GLN A 70 -7.84 4.27 13.46
CA GLN A 70 -9.25 4.50 13.81
C GLN A 70 -9.99 5.26 12.72
N LYS A 71 -9.42 6.36 12.20
CA LYS A 71 -10.00 7.11 11.07
C LYS A 71 -10.12 6.22 9.83
N LEU A 72 -9.14 5.35 9.58
CA LEU A 72 -9.20 4.41 8.46
C LEU A 72 -10.40 3.47 8.56
N ARG A 73 -10.67 2.90 9.74
CA ARG A 73 -11.85 2.04 9.96
C ARG A 73 -13.15 2.80 9.73
N GLN A 74 -13.24 4.05 10.17
CA GLN A 74 -14.42 4.88 9.92
C GLN A 74 -14.65 5.13 8.42
N ILE A 75 -13.57 5.37 7.68
CA ILE A 75 -13.65 5.54 6.22
C ILE A 75 -14.05 4.22 5.56
N GLU A 76 -13.50 3.10 6.01
CA GLU A 76 -13.84 1.77 5.48
C GLU A 76 -15.33 1.50 5.63
N ASN A 77 -15.89 1.69 6.83
CA ASN A 77 -17.32 1.55 7.10
C ASN A 77 -18.20 2.49 6.26
N LEU A 78 -17.67 3.65 5.86
CA LEU A 78 -18.40 4.61 5.04
C LEU A 78 -18.54 4.13 3.58
N PHE A 79 -17.62 3.31 3.09
CA PHE A 79 -17.66 2.73 1.73
C PHE A 79 -18.15 1.27 1.71
N GLU A 80 -18.17 0.60 2.86
CA GLU A 80 -18.67 -0.77 2.95
C GLU A 80 -20.18 -0.82 2.69
N ASN A 81 -20.57 -1.57 1.66
CA ASN A 81 -21.97 -1.71 1.20
C ASN A 81 -22.70 -0.38 0.92
N ASN A 82 -21.96 0.71 0.73
CA ASN A 82 -22.51 2.03 0.48
C ASN A 82 -21.87 2.65 -0.76
N ASP A 83 -22.71 3.02 -1.72
CA ASP A 83 -22.33 3.60 -3.00
C ASP A 83 -22.77 5.06 -3.16
N SER A 84 -23.42 5.61 -2.14
CA SER A 84 -23.89 7.01 -2.15
C SER A 84 -22.76 8.02 -1.96
N VAL A 85 -21.61 7.59 -1.40
CA VAL A 85 -20.53 8.51 -1.06
C VAL A 85 -19.41 8.45 -2.08
N SER A 86 -19.06 9.62 -2.62
CA SER A 86 -17.91 9.76 -3.50
C SER A 86 -16.59 9.80 -2.72
N LEU A 87 -15.50 9.40 -3.37
CA LEU A 87 -14.15 9.51 -2.82
C LEU A 87 -13.79 10.97 -2.46
N HIS A 88 -14.21 11.94 -3.27
CA HIS A 88 -13.94 13.36 -3.03
C HIS A 88 -14.67 13.87 -1.79
N THR A 89 -15.93 13.48 -1.60
CA THR A 89 -16.72 13.83 -0.42
C THR A 89 -16.08 13.28 0.85
N ALA A 90 -15.67 12.01 0.83
CA ALA A 90 -14.96 11.40 1.96
C ALA A 90 -13.60 12.09 2.21
N ALA A 91 -12.82 12.36 1.16
CA ALA A 91 -11.53 13.01 1.27
C ALA A 91 -11.63 14.41 1.92
N ARG A 92 -12.64 15.21 1.52
CA ARG A 92 -12.94 16.51 2.12
C ARG A 92 -13.33 16.39 3.60
N LYS A 93 -14.13 15.38 3.96
CA LYS A 93 -14.56 15.13 5.35
C LYS A 93 -13.37 14.82 6.28
N TYR A 94 -12.34 14.15 5.77
CA TYR A 94 -11.17 13.73 6.55
C TYR A 94 -9.94 14.62 6.34
N ASP A 95 -10.08 15.75 5.64
CA ASP A 95 -9.00 16.68 5.30
C ASP A 95 -7.75 16.01 4.68
N VAL A 96 -8.01 15.17 3.68
CA VAL A 96 -6.96 14.47 2.93
C VAL A 96 -7.17 14.64 1.44
N SER A 97 -6.09 14.49 0.66
CA SER A 97 -6.24 14.51 -0.79
C SER A 97 -6.93 13.22 -1.28
N PRO A 98 -7.80 13.30 -2.30
CA PRO A 98 -8.47 12.12 -2.86
C PRO A 98 -7.49 11.04 -3.33
N GLY A 99 -6.38 11.45 -3.96
CA GLY A 99 -5.34 10.52 -4.41
C GLY A 99 -4.63 9.80 -3.26
N TYR A 100 -4.40 10.49 -2.14
CA TYR A 100 -3.87 9.86 -0.92
C TYR A 100 -4.86 8.85 -0.34
N LEU A 101 -6.15 9.22 -0.30
CA LEU A 101 -7.20 8.36 0.23
C LEU A 101 -7.35 7.09 -0.61
N CYS A 102 -7.43 7.20 -1.94
CA CYS A 102 -7.51 6.06 -2.85
C CYS A 102 -6.34 5.09 -2.67
N LYS A 103 -5.10 5.61 -2.63
CA LYS A 103 -3.90 4.80 -2.38
C LYS A 103 -3.94 4.12 -1.01
N THR A 104 -4.46 4.81 0.00
CA THR A 104 -4.55 4.30 1.38
C THR A 104 -5.56 3.17 1.48
N LEU A 105 -6.77 3.36 0.92
CA LEU A 105 -7.81 2.32 0.88
C LEU A 105 -7.32 1.08 0.12
N LYS A 106 -6.79 1.26 -1.09
CA LYS A 106 -6.28 0.14 -1.90
C LYS A 106 -5.17 -0.68 -1.19
N LYS A 107 -4.33 -0.03 -0.39
CA LYS A 107 -3.21 -0.69 0.30
C LYS A 107 -3.58 -1.28 1.67
N LYS A 108 -4.52 -0.66 2.38
CA LYS A 108 -4.76 -0.95 3.80
C LYS A 108 -6.11 -1.58 4.09
N THR A 109 -7.05 -1.56 3.15
CA THR A 109 -8.39 -2.15 3.32
C THR A 109 -8.64 -3.24 2.27
N LYS A 110 -9.69 -4.04 2.46
CA LYS A 110 -10.09 -5.10 1.52
C LYS A 110 -11.19 -4.66 0.54
N LEU A 111 -11.49 -3.35 0.51
CA LEU A 111 -12.56 -2.80 -0.33
C LEU A 111 -12.29 -3.05 -1.81
N ARG A 112 -13.31 -3.53 -2.52
CA ARG A 112 -13.29 -3.74 -3.96
C ARG A 112 -14.25 -2.76 -4.63
N TYR A 113 -13.74 -2.03 -5.61
CA TYR A 113 -14.55 -1.14 -6.43
C TYR A 113 -15.13 -1.94 -7.61
N ARG A 114 -16.44 -1.86 -7.80
CA ARG A 114 -17.14 -2.51 -8.92
C ARG A 114 -18.10 -1.50 -9.56
N LYS A 115 -18.29 -1.61 -10.88
CA LYS A 115 -19.33 -0.86 -11.58
C LYS A 115 -20.69 -1.50 -11.26
N LYS A 116 -21.70 -0.65 -10.97
CA LYS A 116 -23.08 -1.12 -10.85
C LYS A 116 -23.61 -1.53 -12.22
N GLN A 117 -24.41 -2.59 -12.26
CA GLN A 117 -25.21 -2.93 -13.42
C GLN A 117 -26.49 -2.10 -13.39
N THR A 118 -26.84 -1.51 -14.54
CA THR A 118 -28.10 -0.80 -14.71
C THR A 118 -29.24 -1.80 -14.77
N ILE A 119 -30.26 -1.61 -13.94
CA ILE A 119 -31.47 -2.42 -13.94
C ILE A 119 -32.67 -1.54 -14.28
N PRO A 120 -33.69 -2.05 -15.00
CA PRO A 120 -34.95 -1.34 -15.19
C PRO A 120 -35.56 -0.99 -13.83
N LYS A 121 -36.09 0.23 -13.69
CA LYS A 121 -36.77 0.64 -12.46
C LYS A 121 -38.04 -0.18 -12.29
N ARG A 122 -38.18 -0.85 -11.15
CA ARG A 122 -39.38 -1.60 -10.76
C ARG A 122 -40.12 -0.85 -9.66
N SER A 123 -41.44 -0.80 -9.72
CA SER A 123 -42.27 -0.32 -8.62
C SER A 123 -42.34 -1.35 -7.49
N ASP A 124 -42.69 -0.91 -6.27
CA ASP A 124 -42.81 -1.82 -5.11
C ASP A 124 -43.81 -2.95 -5.37
N LYS A 125 -44.91 -2.65 -6.08
CA LYS A 125 -45.89 -3.65 -6.53
C LYS A 125 -45.26 -4.69 -7.47
N GLN A 126 -44.45 -4.26 -8.43
CA GLN A 126 -43.77 -5.17 -9.36
C GLN A 126 -42.73 -6.05 -8.64
N ILE A 127 -41.99 -5.49 -7.68
CA ILE A 127 -41.03 -6.24 -6.85
C ILE A 127 -41.75 -7.32 -6.03
N ALA A 128 -42.87 -6.96 -5.39
CA ALA A 128 -43.68 -7.89 -4.61
C ALA A 128 -44.26 -9.03 -5.46
N LEU A 129 -44.69 -8.73 -6.70
CA LEU A 129 -45.29 -9.72 -7.60
C LEU A 129 -44.28 -10.59 -8.35
N ALA A 130 -43.02 -10.17 -8.49
CA ALA A 130 -42.03 -10.89 -9.29
C ALA A 130 -41.79 -12.32 -8.76
N LYS A 131 -41.49 -12.46 -7.46
CA LYS A 131 -41.17 -13.77 -6.86
C LYS A 131 -42.36 -14.76 -6.90
N PRO A 132 -43.61 -14.37 -6.51
CA PRO A 132 -44.77 -15.24 -6.64
C PRO A 132 -45.04 -15.68 -8.09
N LYS A 133 -44.92 -14.77 -9.06
CA LYS A 133 -45.13 -15.10 -10.49
C LYS A 133 -44.08 -16.10 -10.99
N CYS A 134 -42.80 -15.89 -10.67
CA CYS A 134 -41.74 -16.83 -11.03
C CYS A 134 -41.97 -18.21 -10.39
N ASN A 135 -42.36 -18.26 -9.12
CA ASN A 135 -42.67 -19.53 -8.44
C ASN A 135 -43.87 -20.25 -9.04
N LEU A 136 -44.91 -19.51 -9.43
CA LEU A 136 -46.10 -20.05 -10.10
C LEU A 136 -45.74 -20.63 -11.47
N LEU A 137 -44.90 -19.92 -12.23
CA LEU A 137 -44.42 -20.40 -13.52
C LEU A 137 -43.63 -21.69 -13.37
N LEU A 138 -42.70 -21.72 -12.39
CA LEU A 138 -41.92 -22.91 -12.09
C LEU A 138 -42.81 -24.09 -11.67
N SER A 139 -43.76 -23.90 -10.75
CA SER A 139 -44.56 -25.02 -10.23
C SER A 139 -45.51 -25.61 -11.26
N LYS A 140 -46.12 -24.76 -12.12
CA LYS A 140 -47.13 -25.21 -13.08
C LYS A 140 -46.55 -25.67 -14.42
N PHE A 141 -45.41 -25.13 -14.83
CA PHE A 141 -44.94 -25.27 -16.20
C PHE A 141 -43.50 -25.78 -16.34
N HIS A 142 -42.89 -26.36 -15.29
CA HIS A 142 -41.52 -26.90 -15.35
C HIS A 142 -41.28 -28.00 -16.41
N HIS A 143 -42.34 -28.70 -16.85
CA HIS A 143 -42.27 -29.76 -17.87
C HIS A 143 -42.93 -29.36 -19.20
N HIS A 144 -43.10 -28.07 -19.45
CA HIS A 144 -43.68 -27.56 -20.68
C HIS A 144 -42.62 -26.81 -21.49
N ASP A 145 -42.74 -26.89 -22.81
CA ASP A 145 -41.93 -26.11 -23.73
C ASP A 145 -42.56 -24.73 -23.95
N PHE A 146 -41.73 -23.69 -23.92
CA PHE A 146 -42.14 -22.31 -24.15
C PHE A 146 -41.59 -21.81 -25.48
N ILE A 147 -42.47 -21.27 -26.32
CA ILE A 147 -42.09 -20.47 -27.49
C ILE A 147 -42.31 -19.00 -27.09
N LEU A 148 -41.24 -18.22 -27.06
CA LEU A 148 -41.24 -16.81 -26.68
C LEU A 148 -40.79 -15.96 -27.87
N ASP A 149 -41.38 -14.79 -28.04
CA ASP A 149 -41.04 -13.82 -29.06
C ASP A 149 -40.93 -12.43 -28.43
N ASP A 150 -40.00 -11.61 -28.92
CA ASP A 150 -39.79 -10.23 -28.46
C ASP A 150 -39.31 -9.36 -29.62
N GLU A 151 -39.95 -8.19 -29.79
CA GLU A 151 -39.61 -7.25 -30.85
C GLU A 151 -38.46 -6.35 -30.40
N SER A 152 -37.35 -6.37 -31.14
CA SER A 152 -36.22 -5.47 -30.92
C SER A 152 -36.12 -4.46 -32.06
N TYR A 153 -36.14 -3.17 -31.72
CA TYR A 153 -35.88 -2.11 -32.70
C TYR A 153 -34.38 -2.02 -33.00
N PHE A 154 -34.02 -1.98 -34.29
CA PHE A 154 -32.66 -1.66 -34.71
C PHE A 154 -32.43 -0.15 -34.51
N THR A 155 -31.43 0.20 -33.70
CA THR A 155 -30.98 1.57 -33.45
C THR A 155 -29.57 1.78 -33.97
#